data_AF-A0A7J8IGY6-F1
#
_entry.id   AF-A0A7J8IGY6-F1
#
_cell.length_a   1.000
_cell.length_b   1.000
_cell.length_c   1.000
_cell.angle_alpha   90.00
_cell.angle_beta   90.00
_cell.angle_gamma   90.00
#
_symmetry.space_group_name_H-M   'P 1'
#
loop_
_entity.id
_entity.type
_entity.pdbx_description
1 polymer ?
#
loop_
_entity_poly.entity_id
_entity_poly.type
_entity_poly.pdbx_seq_one_letter_code
_entity_poly.pdbx_strand_id
1 'polypeptide(L)'
;MSGLVPGRHLWASKSGCHVLGMIEDYDALCKQIGQGQKLLAEMDIQIQEAPSPTGRELETKGLRSAPLGRFVTAVNTAKLTLEEAARLLTLLWRVSLPTNGQCTLHCEQTGETEAEITKLHKKLFEQEKKLQNTMKLLQLSKHQEKVIFDQLVVTHKILRKARGNLELRPGGAHPGTSSPSRPGS
;
A
#
# COMPACT_ATOMS: atom_id res chain seq x y z
N MET A 1 7.22 14.85 23.46
CA MET A 1 7.73 15.69 22.36
C MET A 1 7.67 14.87 21.09
N SER A 2 6.60 15.04 20.31
CA SER A 2 6.35 14.21 19.12
C SER A 2 7.09 14.80 17.93
N GLY A 3 8.09 14.07 17.43
CA GLY A 3 8.89 14.46 16.27
C GLY A 3 8.05 14.48 15.00
N LEU A 4 7.90 15.67 14.41
CA LEU A 4 7.33 15.83 13.08
C LEU A 4 8.36 15.35 12.06
N VAL A 5 8.04 14.26 11.37
CA VAL A 5 8.81 13.77 10.22
C VAL A 5 8.73 14.81 9.10
N PRO A 6 9.87 15.35 8.61
CA PRO A 6 9.89 16.29 7.49
C PRO A 6 9.47 15.56 6.22
N GLY A 7 8.31 15.90 5.64
CA GLY A 7 7.88 15.33 4.37
C GLY A 7 6.36 15.17 4.20
N ARG A 8 5.57 15.24 5.27
CA ARG A 8 4.12 15.40 5.13
C ARG A 8 3.81 16.86 4.84
N HIS A 9 3.75 17.21 3.56
CA HIS A 9 2.88 18.29 3.14
C HIS A 9 1.47 17.88 3.59
N LEU A 10 0.97 18.50 4.65
CA LEU A 10 -0.43 18.36 5.01
C LEU A 10 -1.21 18.91 3.82
N TRP A 11 -1.95 18.05 3.11
CA TRP A 11 -2.88 18.42 2.03
C TRP A 11 -4.07 19.26 2.55
N ALA A 12 -3.86 19.97 3.66
CA ALA A 12 -4.86 20.63 4.49
C ALA A 12 -4.33 21.97 4.97
N SER A 13 -5.15 23.03 4.83
CA SER A 13 -4.92 24.23 5.61
C SER A 13 -5.04 23.88 7.11
N LYS A 14 -4.37 24.65 7.98
CA LYS A 14 -4.42 24.43 9.43
C LYS A 14 -5.85 24.46 10.02
N SER A 15 -6.84 24.96 9.28
CA SER A 15 -8.25 25.02 9.69
C SER A 15 -9.11 23.82 9.25
N GLY A 16 -8.54 22.81 8.56
CA GLY A 16 -9.24 21.56 8.26
C GLY A 16 -10.47 21.69 7.35
N CYS A 17 -10.67 22.85 6.72
CA CYS A 17 -11.72 23.06 5.72
C CYS A 17 -11.19 22.68 4.35
N HIS A 18 -11.75 21.63 3.77
CA HIS A 18 -11.43 21.14 2.45
C HIS A 18 -12.62 21.31 1.53
N VAL A 19 -12.33 21.34 0.23
CA VAL A 19 -13.33 21.32 -0.81
C VAL A 19 -13.01 20.15 -1.74
N LEU A 20 -14.00 19.30 -2.00
CA LEU A 20 -13.93 18.21 -2.97
C LEU A 20 -14.77 18.57 -4.20
N GLY A 21 -14.31 18.18 -5.38
CA GLY A 21 -15.05 18.32 -6.62
C GLY A 21 -14.27 17.69 -7.76
N MET A 22 -14.90 17.61 -8.92
CA MET A 22 -14.25 17.16 -10.14
C MET A 22 -13.24 18.22 -10.60
N ILE A 23 -12.09 17.79 -11.12
CA ILE A 23 -11.07 18.72 -11.60
C ILE A 23 -11.59 19.53 -12.79
N GLU A 24 -12.46 18.94 -13.60
CA GLU A 24 -13.09 19.56 -14.76
C GLU A 24 -14.00 20.73 -14.35
N ASP A 25 -14.75 20.59 -13.25
CA ASP A 25 -15.62 21.63 -12.72
C ASP A 25 -14.80 22.80 -12.15
N TYR A 26 -13.68 22.49 -11.50
CA TYR A 26 -12.73 23.49 -11.02
C TYR A 26 -12.09 24.27 -12.18
N ASP A 27 -11.66 23.58 -13.22
CA ASP A 27 -11.09 24.20 -14.42
C ASP A 27 -12.12 25.07 -15.15
N ALA A 28 -13.37 24.61 -15.24
CA ALA A 28 -14.48 25.39 -15.78
C ALA A 28 -14.74 26.65 -14.95
N LEU A 29 -14.70 26.54 -13.62
CA LEU A 29 -14.87 27.67 -12.71
C LEU A 29 -13.74 28.70 -12.90
N CYS A 30 -12.49 28.24 -13.00
CA CYS A 30 -11.35 29.10 -13.29
C CYS A 30 -11.52 29.84 -14.62
N LYS A 31 -12.03 29.17 -15.66
CA LYS A 31 -12.34 29.80 -16.95
C LYS A 31 -13.42 30.87 -16.82
N GLN A 32 -14.52 30.62 -16.10
CA GLN A 32 -15.57 31.62 -15.86
C GLN A 32 -15.02 32.84 -15.12
N ILE A 33 -14.23 32.64 -14.07
CA ILE A 33 -13.61 33.73 -13.32
C ILE A 33 -12.68 34.56 -14.23
N GLY A 34 -11.83 33.91 -15.03
CA GLY A 34 -10.94 34.59 -15.96
C GLY A 34 -11.69 35.38 -17.05
N GLN A 35 -12.77 34.82 -17.59
CA GLN A 35 -13.65 35.51 -18.54
C GLN A 35 -14.32 36.73 -17.89
N GLY A 36 -14.81 36.59 -16.67
CA GLY A 36 -15.41 37.68 -15.90
C GLY A 36 -14.43 38.82 -15.65
N GLN A 37 -13.18 38.52 -15.27
CA GLN A 37 -12.13 39.52 -15.10
C GLN A 37 -11.85 40.31 -16.38
N LYS A 38 -11.78 39.62 -17.52
CA LYS A 38 -11.59 40.27 -18.82
C LYS A 38 -12.76 41.19 -19.19
N LEU A 39 -14.00 40.74 -18.96
CA LEU A 39 -15.20 41.55 -19.21
C LEU A 39 -15.23 42.80 -18.33
N LEU A 40 -14.87 42.68 -17.05
CA LEU A 40 -14.80 43.82 -16.12
C LEU A 40 -13.76 44.85 -16.58
N ALA A 41 -12.59 44.41 -17.05
CA ALA A 41 -11.58 45.31 -17.59
C ALA A 41 -12.07 46.04 -18.86
N GLU A 42 -12.79 45.36 -19.75
CA GLU A 42 -13.37 45.99 -20.94
C GLU A 42 -14.45 47.01 -20.58
N MET A 43 -15.29 46.69 -19.59
CA MET A 43 -16.30 47.62 -19.08
C MET A 43 -15.67 48.86 -18.43
N ASP A 44 -14.58 48.70 -17.69
CA ASP A 44 -13.85 49.84 -17.09
C ASP A 44 -13.32 50.80 -18.16
N ILE A 45 -12.73 50.27 -19.24
CA ILE A 45 -12.29 51.07 -20.39
C ILE A 45 -13.48 51.81 -21.02
N GLN A 46 -14.61 51.12 -21.25
CA GLN A 46 -15.81 51.75 -21.83
C GLN A 46 -16.38 52.87 -20.95
N ILE A 47 -16.26 52.75 -19.63
CA ILE A 47 -16.67 53.79 -18.68
C ILE A 47 -15.70 54.98 -18.72
N GLN A 48 -14.38 54.72 -18.77
CA GLN A 48 -13.37 55.78 -18.84
C GLN A 48 -13.38 56.54 -20.17
N GLU A 49 -13.73 55.87 -21.27
CA GLU A 49 -13.89 56.47 -22.61
C GLU A 49 -15.23 57.21 -22.78
N ALA A 50 -16.15 57.13 -21.82
CA ALA A 50 -17.40 57.87 -21.87
C ALA A 50 -17.12 59.39 -21.73
N PRO A 51 -17.57 60.24 -22.67
CA PRO A 51 -17.24 61.66 -22.65
C PRO A 51 -17.78 62.36 -21.40
N SER A 52 -16.91 63.07 -20.68
CA SER A 52 -17.27 63.90 -19.54
C SER A 52 -18.34 64.93 -19.92
N PRO A 53 -19.36 65.22 -19.08
CA PRO A 53 -20.47 66.10 -19.42
C PRO A 53 -20.11 67.60 -19.34
N THR A 54 -18.86 67.97 -19.62
CA THR A 54 -18.42 69.37 -19.58
C THR A 54 -17.93 69.82 -20.95
N GLY A 55 -18.85 70.36 -21.75
CA GLY A 55 -18.52 71.26 -22.86
C GLY A 55 -19.10 70.89 -24.22
N ARG A 56 -20.02 71.75 -24.69
CA ARG A 56 -20.43 72.02 -26.08
C ARG A 56 -21.31 71.00 -26.83
N GLU A 57 -22.61 71.29 -26.75
CA GLU A 57 -23.49 71.64 -27.89
C GLU A 57 -22.84 71.57 -29.30
N LEU A 58 -23.20 70.56 -30.10
CA LEU A 58 -23.85 70.69 -31.42
C LEU A 58 -24.13 69.29 -32.02
N GLU A 59 -25.39 69.07 -32.39
CA GLU A 59 -25.85 68.23 -33.53
C GLU A 59 -25.05 66.98 -33.91
N THR A 60 -25.53 65.80 -33.49
CA THR A 60 -25.78 64.66 -34.41
C THR A 60 -26.55 63.54 -33.71
N LYS A 61 -27.86 63.47 -34.02
CA LYS A 61 -28.73 62.32 -33.73
C LYS A 61 -28.25 61.12 -34.56
N GLY A 62 -27.43 60.26 -33.98
CA GLY A 62 -27.05 59.01 -34.66
C GLY A 62 -26.00 58.13 -33.98
N LEU A 63 -25.06 58.70 -33.21
CA LEU A 63 -23.90 57.92 -32.72
C LEU A 63 -23.91 57.57 -31.22
N ARG A 64 -24.83 58.11 -30.41
CA ARG A 64 -24.82 57.88 -28.94
C ARG A 64 -25.44 56.55 -28.48
N SER A 65 -26.09 55.81 -29.36
CA SER A 65 -26.76 54.54 -29.01
C SER A 65 -25.80 53.34 -28.97
N ALA A 66 -24.77 53.33 -29.82
CA ALA A 66 -23.87 52.19 -29.96
C ALA A 66 -22.96 51.93 -28.73
N PRO A 67 -22.36 52.94 -28.06
CA PRO A 67 -21.53 52.72 -26.87
C PRO A 67 -22.35 52.20 -25.67
N LEU A 68 -23.55 52.74 -25.47
CA LEU A 68 -24.42 52.31 -24.38
C LEU A 68 -24.96 50.89 -24.60
N GLY A 69 -25.34 50.54 -25.84
CA GLY A 69 -25.77 49.19 -26.18
C GLY A 69 -24.68 48.13 -25.96
N ARG A 70 -23.42 48.46 -26.29
CA ARG A 70 -22.27 47.59 -26.02
C ARG A 70 -22.04 47.40 -24.52
N PHE A 71 -22.13 48.48 -23.74
CA PHE A 71 -21.99 48.42 -22.29
C PHE A 71 -23.09 47.57 -21.64
N VAL A 72 -24.35 47.77 -22.03
CA VAL A 72 -25.49 46.96 -21.54
C VAL A 72 -25.31 45.48 -21.91
N THR A 73 -24.79 45.19 -23.10
CA THR A 73 -24.48 43.82 -23.51
C THR A 73 -23.38 43.22 -22.63
N ALA A 74 -22.30 43.96 -22.38
CA ALA A 74 -21.21 43.52 -21.51
C ALA A 74 -21.68 43.23 -20.07
N VAL A 75 -22.57 44.08 -19.53
CA VAL A 75 -23.22 43.86 -18.23
C VAL A 75 -24.04 42.56 -18.22
N ASN A 76 -24.84 42.33 -19.27
CA ASN A 76 -25.63 41.10 -19.39
C ASN A 76 -24.73 39.86 -19.50
N THR A 77 -23.63 39.93 -20.24
CA THR A 77 -22.65 38.84 -20.32
C THR A 77 -21.97 38.59 -18.97
N ALA A 78 -21.54 39.63 -18.27
CA ALA A 78 -20.94 39.51 -16.94
C ALA A 78 -21.90 38.86 -15.93
N LYS A 79 -23.19 39.20 -16.00
CA LYS A 79 -24.24 38.55 -15.21
C LYS A 79 -24.29 37.03 -15.49
N LEU A 80 -24.36 36.63 -16.76
CA LEU A 80 -24.39 35.21 -17.13
C LEU A 80 -23.13 34.45 -16.68
N THR A 81 -21.94 35.06 -16.82
CA THR A 81 -20.69 34.50 -16.33
C THR A 81 -20.71 34.27 -14.81
N LEU A 82 -21.27 35.22 -14.06
CA LEU A 82 -21.40 35.08 -12.60
C LEU A 82 -22.41 33.99 -12.21
N GLU A 83 -23.54 33.90 -12.92
CA GLU A 83 -24.53 32.85 -12.72
C GLU A 83 -23.93 31.46 -12.99
N GLU A 84 -23.14 31.31 -14.05
CA GLU A 84 -22.47 30.05 -14.36
C GLU A 84 -21.37 29.70 -13.35
N ALA A 85 -20.58 30.69 -12.89
CA ALA A 85 -19.62 30.48 -11.81
C ALA A 85 -20.32 30.04 -10.51
N ALA A 86 -21.46 30.65 -10.17
CA ALA A 86 -22.27 30.26 -9.01
C ALA A 86 -22.81 28.84 -9.17
N ARG A 87 -23.27 28.44 -10.37
CA ARG A 87 -23.69 27.07 -10.65
C ARG A 87 -22.55 26.08 -10.45
N LEU A 88 -21.35 26.36 -10.95
CA LEU A 88 -20.18 25.50 -10.78
C LEU A 88 -19.73 25.38 -9.32
N LEU A 89 -19.85 26.46 -8.52
CA LEU A 89 -19.58 26.42 -7.09
C LEU A 89 -20.49 25.46 -6.32
N THR A 90 -21.71 25.19 -6.80
CA THR A 90 -22.61 24.19 -6.18
C THR A 90 -22.16 22.75 -6.40
N LEU A 91 -21.29 22.50 -7.38
CA LEU A 91 -20.70 21.18 -7.65
C LEU A 91 -19.53 20.85 -6.70
N LEU A 92 -19.07 21.85 -5.95
CA LEU A 92 -18.01 21.74 -4.97
C LEU A 92 -18.57 21.44 -3.57
N TRP A 93 -17.98 20.46 -2.90
CA TRP A 93 -18.43 19.93 -1.62
C TRP A 93 -17.45 20.33 -0.53
N ARG A 94 -17.95 21.01 0.52
CA ARG A 94 -17.12 21.32 1.68
C ARG A 94 -17.01 20.08 2.58
N VAL A 95 -15.79 19.67 2.88
CA VAL A 95 -15.48 18.58 3.80
C VAL A 95 -14.69 19.13 4.96
N SER A 96 -15.12 18.78 6.18
CA SER A 96 -14.31 19.02 7.37
C SER A 96 -13.52 17.75 7.65
N LEU A 97 -12.20 17.86 7.76
CA LEU A 97 -11.42 16.74 8.28
C LEU A 97 -11.84 16.49 9.73
N PRO A 98 -12.05 15.23 10.17
CA PRO A 98 -12.29 14.96 11.58
C PRO A 98 -11.09 15.52 12.36
N THR A 99 -11.35 16.60 13.09
CA THR A 99 -10.36 17.22 13.95
C THR A 99 -9.95 16.15 14.96
N ASN A 100 -8.64 15.95 15.12
CA ASN A 100 -8.06 14.97 16.03
C ASN A 100 -8.83 14.95 17.36
N GLY A 101 -9.64 13.91 17.58
CA GLY A 101 -10.34 13.69 18.85
C GLY A 101 -11.83 13.34 18.79
N GLN A 102 -12.53 13.44 17.65
CA GLN A 102 -14.01 13.30 17.63
C GLN A 102 -14.57 12.09 16.89
N CYS A 103 -13.76 11.04 16.65
CA CYS A 103 -14.28 9.73 16.24
C CYS A 103 -14.04 8.71 17.35
N THR A 104 -14.95 8.64 18.32
CA THR A 104 -14.96 7.60 19.36
C THR A 104 -15.03 6.20 18.73
N LEU A 105 -15.82 6.01 17.68
CA LEU A 105 -15.95 4.75 16.95
C LEU A 105 -14.65 4.30 16.24
N HIS A 106 -13.84 5.24 15.74
CA HIS A 106 -12.58 4.91 15.07
C HIS A 106 -11.49 4.58 16.09
N CYS A 107 -11.48 5.24 17.25
CA CYS A 107 -10.52 4.96 18.32
C CYS A 107 -10.70 3.55 18.89
N GLU A 108 -11.95 3.12 19.13
CA GLU A 108 -12.27 1.78 19.63
C GLU A 108 -11.91 0.68 18.62
N GLN A 109 -12.31 0.82 17.35
CA GLN A 109 -11.92 -0.13 16.29
C GLN A 109 -10.41 -0.16 16.05
N THR A 110 -9.72 0.98 16.16
CA THR A 110 -8.25 1.00 16.03
C THR A 110 -7.58 0.28 17.21
N GLY A 111 -8.07 0.47 18.44
CA GLY A 111 -7.56 -0.25 19.61
C GLY A 111 -7.79 -1.76 19.54
N GLU A 112 -8.96 -2.20 19.08
CA GLU A 112 -9.29 -3.61 18.90
C GLU A 112 -8.41 -4.27 17.83
N THR A 113 -8.21 -3.60 16.69
CA THR A 113 -7.35 -4.09 15.61
C THR A 113 -5.87 -4.15 16.01
N GLU A 114 -5.37 -3.15 16.74
CA GLU A 114 -4.00 -3.20 17.29
C GLU A 114 -3.83 -4.35 18.31
N ALA A 115 -4.83 -4.60 19.15
CA ALA A 115 -4.83 -5.73 20.08
C ALA A 115 -4.85 -7.08 19.33
N GLU A 116 -5.58 -7.19 18.23
CA GLU A 116 -5.59 -8.40 17.41
C GLU A 116 -4.25 -8.62 16.68
N ILE A 117 -3.65 -7.57 16.13
CA ILE A 117 -2.32 -7.63 15.50
C ILE A 117 -1.27 -8.14 16.50
N THR A 118 -1.23 -7.58 17.71
CA THR A 118 -0.27 -8.01 18.74
C THR A 118 -0.51 -9.47 19.17
N LYS A 119 -1.77 -9.89 19.31
CA LYS A 119 -2.13 -11.28 19.58
C LYS A 119 -1.68 -12.23 18.47
N LEU A 120 -1.86 -11.85 17.21
CA LEU A 120 -1.43 -12.63 16.06
C LEU A 120 0.11 -12.74 16.02
N HIS A 121 0.84 -11.65 16.24
CA HIS A 121 2.29 -11.67 16.34
C HIS A 121 2.79 -12.62 17.42
N LYS A 122 2.17 -12.61 18.61
CA LYS A 122 2.52 -13.55 19.69
C LYS A 122 2.31 -15.01 19.27
N LYS A 123 1.16 -15.32 18.65
CA LYS A 123 0.87 -16.67 18.15
C LYS A 123 1.87 -17.11 17.08
N LEU A 124 2.22 -16.21 16.16
CA LEU A 124 3.19 -16.49 15.09
C LEU A 124 4.57 -16.79 15.68
N PHE A 125 5.01 -15.99 16.66
CA PHE A 125 6.27 -16.21 17.37
C PHE A 125 6.30 -17.56 18.12
N GLU A 126 5.19 -17.93 18.77
CA GLU A 126 5.08 -19.24 19.44
C GLU A 126 5.15 -20.42 18.45
N GLN A 127 4.52 -20.30 17.28
CA GLN A 127 4.57 -21.31 16.22
C GLN A 127 5.98 -21.42 15.62
N GLU A 128 6.64 -20.30 15.35
CA GLU A 128 8.01 -20.26 14.86
C GLU A 128 8.97 -20.96 15.83
N LYS A 129 8.84 -20.69 17.14
CA LYS A 129 9.65 -21.36 18.17
C LYS A 129 9.41 -22.88 18.20
N LYS A 130 8.16 -23.33 18.06
CA LYS A 130 7.83 -24.77 17.98
C LYS A 130 8.45 -25.40 16.74
N LEU A 131 8.36 -24.74 15.59
CA LEU A 131 8.92 -25.20 14.32
C LEU A 131 10.45 -25.32 14.39
N GLN A 132 11.13 -24.34 15.00
CA GLN A 132 12.59 -24.40 15.19
C GLN A 132 13.00 -25.58 16.09
N ASN A 133 12.21 -25.88 17.12
CA ASN A 133 12.48 -27.02 17.99
C ASN A 133 12.27 -28.36 17.27
N THR A 134 11.20 -28.52 16.50
CA THR A 134 10.96 -29.74 15.73
C THR A 134 12.02 -29.92 14.66
N MET A 135 12.47 -28.85 13.99
CA MET A 135 13.58 -28.89 13.04
C MET A 135 14.87 -29.43 13.67
N LYS A 136 15.25 -28.94 14.86
CA LYS A 136 16.43 -29.43 15.60
C LYS A 136 16.30 -30.91 15.96
N LEU A 137 15.11 -31.34 16.41
CA LEU A 137 14.86 -32.75 16.74
C LEU A 137 14.95 -33.65 15.50
N LEU A 138 14.40 -33.21 14.36
CA LEU A 138 14.48 -33.94 13.09
C LEU A 138 15.93 -34.05 12.59
N GLN A 139 16.73 -32.99 12.74
CA GLN A 139 18.16 -33.03 12.40
C GLN A 139 18.91 -34.06 13.26
N LEU A 140 18.62 -34.11 14.57
CA LEU A 140 19.20 -35.11 15.47
C LEU A 140 18.77 -36.53 15.08
N SER A 141 17.48 -36.76 14.81
CA SER A 141 16.97 -38.06 14.36
C SER A 141 17.66 -38.52 13.08
N LYS A 142 17.76 -37.64 12.08
CA LYS A 142 18.44 -37.93 10.81
C LYS A 142 19.92 -38.27 11.02
N HIS A 143 20.59 -37.58 11.94
CA HIS A 143 21.98 -37.90 12.29
C HIS A 143 22.09 -39.29 12.94
N GLN A 144 21.20 -39.62 13.89
CA GLN A 144 21.16 -40.93 14.54
C GLN A 144 20.90 -42.05 13.53
N GLU A 145 19.94 -41.88 12.61
CA GLU A 145 19.66 -42.84 11.54
C GLU A 145 20.89 -43.11 10.67
N LYS A 146 21.64 -42.06 10.33
CA LYS A 146 22.90 -42.20 9.59
C LYS A 146 23.94 -43.02 10.36
N VAL A 147 24.13 -42.74 11.65
CA VAL A 147 25.08 -43.48 12.50
C VAL A 147 24.69 -44.96 12.59
N ILE A 148 23.40 -45.25 12.77
CA ILE A 148 22.88 -46.62 12.80
C ILE A 148 23.16 -47.32 11.47
N PHE A 149 22.86 -46.66 10.34
CA PHE A 149 23.12 -47.22 9.01
C PHE A 149 24.61 -47.50 8.78
N ASP A 150 25.48 -46.54 9.10
CA ASP A 150 26.94 -46.68 8.98
C ASP A 150 27.43 -47.89 9.80
N GLN A 151 26.93 -48.05 11.03
CA GLN A 151 27.25 -49.20 11.87
C GLN A 151 26.73 -50.53 11.29
N LEU A 152 25.51 -50.55 10.75
CA LEU A 152 24.96 -51.74 10.09
C LEU A 152 25.80 -52.17 8.89
N VAL A 153 26.32 -51.23 8.11
CA VAL A 153 27.24 -51.52 6.99
C VAL A 153 28.54 -52.17 7.49
N VAL A 154 29.13 -51.64 8.56
CA VAL A 154 30.34 -52.21 9.18
C VAL A 154 30.05 -53.63 9.70
N THR A 155 28.97 -53.81 10.46
CA THR A 155 28.55 -55.10 11.00
C THR A 155 28.31 -56.12 9.89
N HIS A 156 27.60 -55.74 8.82
CA HIS A 156 27.36 -56.60 7.67
C HIS A 156 28.67 -57.03 6.99
N LYS A 157 29.63 -56.11 6.82
CA LYS A 157 30.96 -56.45 6.26
C LYS A 157 31.70 -57.47 7.14
N ILE A 158 31.68 -57.29 8.46
CA ILE A 158 32.31 -58.22 9.41
C ILE A 158 31.65 -59.60 9.33
N LEU A 159 30.32 -59.66 9.38
CA LEU A 159 29.57 -60.92 9.29
C LEU A 159 29.81 -61.63 7.95
N ARG A 160 29.85 -60.89 6.84
CA ARG A 160 30.19 -61.46 5.52
C ARG A 160 31.58 -62.07 5.49
N LYS A 161 32.58 -61.41 6.11
CA LYS A 161 33.95 -61.93 6.21
C LYS A 161 34.01 -63.16 7.12
N ALA A 162 33.36 -63.12 8.27
CA ALA A 162 33.29 -64.25 9.20
C ALA A 162 32.65 -65.48 8.54
N ARG A 163 31.54 -65.29 7.80
CA ARG A 163 30.92 -66.36 7.01
C ARG A 163 31.87 -66.93 5.97
N GLY A 164 32.53 -66.08 5.18
CA GLY A 164 33.51 -66.53 4.20
C GLY A 164 34.65 -67.34 4.82
N ASN A 165 35.14 -66.95 6.01
CA ASN A 165 36.17 -67.72 6.72
C ASN A 165 35.70 -69.11 7.15
N LEU A 166 34.41 -69.27 7.50
CA LEU A 166 33.83 -70.57 7.86
C LEU A 166 33.63 -71.45 6.61
N GLU A 167 33.24 -70.87 5.48
CA GLU A 167 33.01 -71.57 4.21
C GLU A 167 34.32 -71.98 3.50
N LEU A 168 35.40 -71.20 3.66
CA LEU A 168 36.72 -71.46 3.06
C LEU A 168 37.60 -72.44 3.85
N ARG A 169 37.07 -73.07 4.90
CA ARG A 169 37.73 -74.22 5.52
C ARG A 169 37.16 -75.51 4.91
N PRO A 170 37.69 -76.01 3.78
CA PRO A 170 37.31 -77.33 3.31
C PRO A 170 37.68 -78.34 4.38
N GLY A 171 36.71 -79.15 4.79
CA GLY A 171 36.99 -80.37 5.55
C GLY A 171 37.99 -81.20 4.77
N GLY A 172 39.21 -81.30 5.30
CA GLY A 172 40.31 -81.96 4.61
C GLY A 172 41.52 -82.18 5.51
N ALA A 173 41.40 -83.18 6.40
CA ALA A 173 42.43 -84.08 6.93
C ALA A 173 41.80 -84.75 8.18
N HIS A 174 41.48 -86.05 8.22
CA HIS A 174 42.30 -87.20 7.86
C HIS A 174 41.46 -88.42 7.41
N PRO A 175 41.90 -89.17 6.37
CA PRO A 175 41.60 -90.58 6.23
C PRO A 175 42.66 -91.41 6.99
N GLY A 176 42.21 -92.36 7.81
CA GLY A 176 43.05 -93.41 8.37
C GLY A 176 43.44 -93.22 9.82
N THR A 177 42.77 -93.96 10.71
CA THR A 177 43.48 -94.85 11.63
C THR A 177 42.63 -96.12 11.82
N SER A 178 43.27 -97.24 11.53
CA SER A 178 42.86 -98.61 11.82
C SER A 178 42.49 -98.79 13.29
N SER A 179 41.33 -99.37 13.56
CA SER A 179 40.93 -99.83 14.90
C SER A 179 41.87 -100.93 15.40
N PRO A 180 42.39 -100.87 16.64
CA PRO A 180 43.08 -101.99 17.25
C PRO A 180 42.07 -103.01 17.78
N SER A 181 42.34 -104.28 17.49
CA SER A 181 41.61 -105.46 17.95
C SER A 181 41.45 -105.47 19.48
N ARG A 182 40.24 -105.82 19.95
CA ARG A 182 39.92 -106.07 21.36
C ARG A 182 40.45 -107.45 21.79
N PRO A 183 41.26 -107.58 22.85
CA PRO A 183 41.53 -108.86 23.46
C PRO A 183 40.46 -109.17 24.54
N GLY A 184 40.01 -110.42 24.60
CA GLY A 184 39.35 -110.97 25.78
C GLY A 184 37.91 -111.42 25.60
N SER A 185 37.73 -112.69 25.21
CA SER A 185 36.98 -113.72 25.95
C SER A 185 37.34 -115.08 25.36
#